data_AF-A0A348PG38-F1
#
_entry.id   AF-A0A348PG38-F1
#
_cell.length_a   1.000
_cell.length_b   1.000
_cell.length_c   1.000
_cell.angle_alpha   90.00
_cell.angle_beta   90.00
_cell.angle_gamma   90.00
#
_symmetry.space_group_name_H-M   'P 1'
#
loop_
_entity.id
_entity.type
_entity.pdbx_description
1 polymer ?
#
loop_
_entity_poly.entity_id
_entity_poly.type
_entity_poly.pdbx_seq_one_letter_code
_entity_poly.pdbx_strand_id
1 'polypeptide(L)' 'AVRLATDVIAIELLVMCEGLEYQRPLRSGAGVEALHAEVRRHVPRLEGDRSPAPDILQVAQLVKARAFVEA' A
#
# COMPACT_ATOMS: atom_id res chain seq x y z
N ALA A 1 13.06 11.09 -13.21
CA ALA A 1 11.60 11.33 -13.09
C ALA A 1 10.88 10.11 -12.51
N VAL A 2 10.92 8.94 -13.18
CA VAL A 2 10.11 7.75 -12.79
C VAL A 2 10.30 7.30 -11.34
N ARG A 3 11.52 7.31 -10.80
CA ARG A 3 11.78 6.92 -9.40
C ARG A 3 10.97 7.74 -8.38
N LEU A 4 11.02 9.06 -8.46
CA LEU A 4 10.31 9.94 -7.52
C LEU A 4 8.80 9.74 -7.61
N ALA A 5 8.27 9.54 -8.83
CA ALA A 5 6.86 9.21 -9.01
C ALA A 5 6.51 7.88 -8.36
N THR A 6 7.35 6.84 -8.47
CA THR A 6 7.14 5.57 -7.76
C THR A 6 7.10 5.75 -6.25
N ASP A 7 8.01 6.56 -5.69
CA ASP A 7 8.06 6.82 -4.26
C ASP A 7 6.79 7.56 -3.78
N VAL A 8 6.29 8.52 -4.56
CA VAL A 8 5.01 9.22 -4.29
C VAL A 8 3.83 8.24 -4.30
N ILE A 9 3.72 7.40 -5.33
CA ILE A 9 2.65 6.39 -5.42
C ILE A 9 2.74 5.39 -4.26
N ALA A 10 3.95 5.00 -3.85
CA ALA A 10 4.12 4.09 -2.71
C ALA A 10 3.59 4.70 -1.41
N ILE A 11 3.84 6.00 -1.18
CA ILE A 11 3.31 6.74 -0.02
C ILE A 11 1.78 6.80 -0.08
N GLU A 12 1.20 7.11 -1.24
CA GLU A 12 -0.25 7.18 -1.43
C GLU A 12 -0.92 5.83 -1.12
N LEU A 13 -0.36 4.74 -1.64
CA LEU A 13 -0.88 3.38 -1.38
C LEU A 13 -0.82 3.02 0.11
N LEU A 14 0.25 3.37 0.82
CA LEU A 14 0.35 3.16 2.27
C LEU A 14 -0.73 3.92 3.04
N VAL A 15 -0.91 5.21 2.74
CA VAL A 15 -1.92 6.05 3.40
C VAL A 15 -3.32 5.51 3.14
N MET A 16 -3.61 5.08 1.90
CA MET A 16 -4.92 4.51 1.56
C MET A 16 -5.16 3.17 2.24
N CYS A 17 -4.15 2.31 2.40
CA CYS A 17 -4.29 1.04 3.10
C CYS A 17 -4.65 1.22 4.58
N GLU A 18 -4.04 2.21 5.25
CA GLU A 18 -4.44 2.57 6.63
C GLU A 18 -5.85 3.17 6.66
N GLY A 19 -6.15 4.13 5.78
CA GLY A 19 -7.44 4.82 5.72
C GLY A 19 -8.63 3.90 5.44
N LEU A 20 -8.44 2.91 4.56
CA LEU A 20 -9.45 1.93 4.17
C LEU A 20 -9.89 1.05 5.36
N GLU A 21 -8.99 0.77 6.30
CA GLU A 21 -9.30 -0.02 7.49
C GLU A 21 -10.18 0.72 8.50
N TYR A 22 -10.06 2.04 8.57
CA TYR A 22 -10.95 2.88 9.41
C TYR A 22 -12.37 2.98 8.84
N GLN A 23 -12.58 2.61 7.58
CA GLN A 23 -13.90 2.62 6.93
C GLN A 23 -14.65 1.30 7.08
N ARG A 24 -14.06 0.27 7.71
CA ARG A 24 -14.75 -0.99 7.94
C ARG A 24 -16.03 -0.77 8.78
N PRO A 25 -17.15 -1.43 8.43
CA PRO A 25 -17.25 -2.63 7.58
C PRO A 25 -17.44 -2.37 6.08
N LEU A 26 -17.33 -1.12 5.59
CA LEU A 26 -17.39 -0.85 4.16
C LEU A 26 -16.25 -1.56 3.42
N ARG A 27 -16.55 -2.01 2.20
CA ARG A 27 -15.60 -2.71 1.32
C ARG A 27 -15.49 -1.98 -0.01
N SER A 28 -14.26 -1.83 -0.49
CA SER A 28 -13.97 -1.31 -1.81
C SER A 28 -14.19 -2.39 -2.88
N GLY A 29 -14.01 -2.02 -4.15
CA GLY A 29 -14.06 -2.99 -5.26
C GLY A 29 -12.98 -4.07 -5.14
N ALA A 30 -13.19 -5.21 -5.83
CA ALA A 30 -12.34 -6.40 -5.71
C ALA A 30 -10.84 -6.11 -5.90
N GLY A 31 -10.47 -5.32 -6.91
CA GLY A 31 -9.07 -4.98 -7.16
C GLY A 31 -8.41 -4.13 -6.07
N VAL A 32 -9.18 -3.24 -5.42
CA VAL A 32 -8.67 -2.44 -4.30
C VAL A 32 -8.47 -3.33 -3.06
N GLU A 33 -9.41 -4.24 -2.79
CA GLU A 33 -9.29 -5.19 -1.68
C GLU A 33 -8.13 -6.18 -1.90
N ALA A 34 -7.91 -6.63 -3.14
CA ALA A 34 -6.77 -7.47 -3.50
C ALA A 34 -5.43 -6.73 -3.34
N LEU A 35 -5.36 -5.46 -3.79
CA LEU A 35 -4.19 -4.62 -3.59
C LEU A 35 -3.91 -4.39 -2.09
N HIS A 36 -4.95 -4.06 -1.31
CA HIS A 36 -4.83 -3.86 0.14
C HIS A 36 -4.28 -5.12 0.81
N ALA A 37 -4.84 -6.29 0.47
CA ALA A 37 -4.38 -7.57 0.99
C ALA A 37 -2.90 -7.83 0.62
N GLU A 38 -2.50 -7.57 -0.62
CA GLU A 38 -1.12 -7.75 -1.06
C GLU A 38 -0.16 -6.82 -0.30
N VAL A 39 -0.49 -5.53 -0.14
CA VAL A 39 0.32 -4.61 0.68
C VAL A 39 0.46 -5.14 2.11
N ARG A 40 -0.62 -5.63 2.72
CA ARG A 40 -0.60 -6.16 4.09
C ARG A 40 0.17 -7.45 4.30
N ARG A 41 0.49 -8.19 3.23
CA ARG A 41 1.41 -9.33 3.31
C ARG A 41 2.85 -8.90 3.54
N HIS A 42 3.22 -7.68 3.14
CA HIS A 42 4.60 -7.18 3.22
C HIS A 42 4.77 -6.05 4.23
N VAL A 43 3.72 -5.26 4.44
CA VAL A 43 3.71 -4.10 5.33
C VAL A 43 2.59 -4.26 6.35
N PRO A 44 2.91 -4.60 7.62
CA PRO A 44 1.89 -4.71 8.65
C PRO A 44 1.25 -3.34 8.92
N ARG A 45 0.02 -3.36 9.44
CA ARG A 45 -0.72 -2.16 9.84
C ARG A 45 0.11 -1.32 10.82
N LEU A 46 -0.04 0.01 10.73
CA LEU A 46 0.54 0.92 11.69
C LEU A 46 -0.21 0.84 13.04
N GLU A 47 0.41 0.23 14.05
CA GLU A 47 -0.15 0.15 15.42
C GLU A 47 0.33 1.28 16.34
N GLY A 48 1.39 1.97 15.94
CA GLY A 48 2.03 3.05 16.67
C GLY A 48 3.12 3.69 15.82
N ASP A 49 3.78 4.71 16.36
CA ASP A 49 4.77 5.45 15.58
C ASP A 49 5.99 4.58 15.25
N ARG A 50 6.40 4.62 13.98
CA ARG A 50 7.61 3.97 13.46
C ARG A 50 8.09 4.74 12.25
N SER A 51 9.36 4.52 11.89
CA SER A 51 9.89 5.10 10.66
C SER A 51 9.07 4.62 9.45
N PRO A 52 8.57 5.52 8.59
CA PRO A 52 7.81 5.14 7.40
C PRO A 52 8.73 4.70 6.25
N ALA A 53 10.03 4.99 6.32
CA ALA A 53 10.97 4.75 5.23
C ALA A 53 11.05 3.27 4.80
N PRO A 54 11.09 2.27 5.71
CA PRO A 54 11.09 0.86 5.33
C PRO A 54 9.82 0.46 4.58
N ASP A 55 8.65 0.93 5.04
CA ASP A 55 7.36 0.61 4.43
C ASP A 55 7.25 1.22 3.03
N ILE A 56 7.66 2.48 2.87
CA ILE A 56 7.67 3.17 1.58
C ILE A 56 8.56 2.43 0.59
N LEU A 57 9.75 2.00 1.02
CA LEU A 57 10.67 1.23 0.18
C LEU A 57 10.05 -0.11 -0.23
N GLN A 58 9.39 -0.81 0.70
CA GLN A 58 8.73 -2.08 0.42
C GLN A 58 7.61 -1.91 -0.61
N VAL A 59 6.72 -0.93 -0.44
CA VAL A 59 5.63 -0.69 -1.40
C VAL A 59 6.18 -0.19 -2.75
N ALA A 60 7.22 0.64 -2.77
CA ALA A 60 7.87 1.06 -4.00
C ALA A 60 8.47 -0.14 -4.78
N GLN A 61 8.97 -1.17 -4.08
CA GLN A 61 9.42 -2.41 -4.70
C GLN A 61 8.25 -3.20 -5.30
N LEU A 62 7.11 -3.30 -4.60
CA LEU A 62 5.90 -3.94 -5.12
C LEU A 62 5.40 -3.25 -6.40
N VAL A 63 5.38 -1.92 -6.45
CA VAL A 63 5.04 -1.15 -7.65
C VAL A 63 5.99 -1.46 -8.80
N LYS A 64 7.31 -1.47 -8.55
CA LYS A 64 8.32 -1.77 -9.58
C LYS A 64 8.23 -3.22 -10.09
N ALA A 65 7.95 -4.15 -9.18
CA ALA A 65 7.76 -5.57 -9.50
C ALA A 65 6.46 -5.84 -10.25
N ARG A 66 5.57 -4.84 -10.39
CA ARG A 66 4.20 -5.02 -10.88
C ARG A 66 3.49 -6.11 -10.10
N ALA A 67 3.64 -6.12 -8.77
CA ALA A 67 2.98 -7.10 -7.91
C ALA A 67 1.45 -6.91 -7.87
N PHE A 68 0.95 -5.75 -8.32
CA PHE A 68 -0.46 -5.44 -8.44
C PHE A 68 -0.92 -5.67 -9.88
N VAL A 69 -1.22 -6.92 -10.24
CA VAL A 69 -1.87 -7.25 -11.50
C VAL A 69 -3.01 -8.22 -11.21
N GLU A 70 -4.15 -7.93 -11.83
CA GLU A 70 -5.42 -8.67 -11.83
C GLU A 70 -6.41 -8.41 -10.67
N ALA A 71 -7.66 -8.23 -11.09
CA ALA A 71 -8.89 -8.46 -10.34
C ALA A 71 -9.82 -9.26 -11.26
#